data_AF-A0A5C5Y5L0-F1
#
_entry.id   AF-A0A5C5Y5L0-F1
#
_cell.length_a   1.000
_cell.length_b   1.000
_cell.length_c   1.000
_cell.angle_alpha   90.00
_cell.angle_beta   90.00
_cell.angle_gamma   90.00
#
_symmetry.space_group_name_H-M   'P 1'
#
loop_
_entity.id
_entity.type
_entity.pdbx_description
1 polymer ?
#
loop_
_entity_poly.entity_id
_entity_poly.type
_entity_poly.pdbx_seq_one_letter_code
_entity_poly.pdbx_strand_id
1 'polypeptide(L)'
;MIRKSLLIVTLICGLWASLSPAPASASISPRFPQCAAIDADLRRLQSQISEFDSQLVQLDQSAWRFGEGIKVGIKTTSLIRDFDRRLKKLADRLTPYQSVPHVRTAARHLKKNVERLQSQIAKVRKKADKFEADVLKPARQRVKNLRQTISGGRIKLATLRRDIGVYRHSLSQATEIAATHRQLHQTLEFTASQHRRSIDQTVDAIERLGHQSRLITSSFQKIDGVFAAFATVHQSVQQSGDKMKASEELVGRIDDVITKPIRIKNPITRKTKSFSVREILEKPQDIAGIILKPLNKIVDKLLDPLLSKLKLEIPSPKGLTELSRQLDEATRISRTAEQPLKMIESSLIKRLQSAIKTLTFQTQQTQKIVRQRPPTPAPIGQPVSRPEKTVQPDPPSTPPKQTPAADMPAMFLGF
;
A
#
# COMPACT_ATOMS: atom_id res chain seq x y z
N MET A 1 -4.67 -20.24 13.89
CA MET A 1 -5.56 -19.26 13.19
C MET A 1 -5.38 -19.20 11.67
N ILE A 2 -4.16 -19.23 11.11
CA ILE A 2 -3.89 -18.96 9.67
C ILE A 2 -4.63 -19.90 8.69
N ARG A 3 -4.88 -21.18 9.03
CA ARG A 3 -5.59 -22.12 8.13
C ARG A 3 -7.06 -21.77 7.84
N LYS A 4 -7.77 -21.04 8.73
CA LYS A 4 -9.16 -20.61 8.46
C LYS A 4 -9.23 -19.45 7.47
N SER A 5 -8.16 -18.64 7.36
CA SER A 5 -8.09 -17.52 6.42
C SER A 5 -7.95 -17.96 4.96
N LEU A 6 -7.23 -19.07 4.70
CA LEU A 6 -6.99 -19.57 3.34
C LEU A 6 -8.25 -20.18 2.70
N LEU A 7 -9.07 -20.87 3.50
CA LEU A 7 -10.33 -21.48 3.05
C LEU A 7 -11.37 -20.44 2.62
N ILE A 8 -11.41 -19.28 3.27
CA ILE A 8 -12.33 -18.19 2.88
C ILE A 8 -11.90 -17.56 1.55
N VAL A 9 -10.59 -17.43 1.29
CA VAL A 9 -10.09 -16.90 0.01
C VAL A 9 -10.37 -17.86 -1.15
N THR A 10 -10.25 -19.18 -0.94
CA THR A 10 -10.59 -20.18 -1.95
C THR A 10 -12.10 -20.30 -2.21
N LEU A 11 -12.95 -20.17 -1.19
CA LEU A 11 -14.41 -20.09 -1.37
C LEU A 11 -14.85 -18.83 -2.13
N ILE A 12 -14.22 -17.68 -1.86
CA ILE A 12 -14.48 -16.43 -2.60
C ILE A 12 -13.99 -16.53 -4.05
N CYS A 13 -12.90 -17.25 -4.34
CA CYS A 13 -12.47 -17.47 -5.72
C CYS A 13 -13.33 -18.53 -6.46
N GLY A 14 -13.80 -19.56 -5.75
CA GLY A 14 -14.64 -20.62 -6.34
C GLY A 14 -16.00 -20.12 -6.83
N LEU A 15 -16.61 -19.13 -6.16
CA LEU A 15 -17.89 -18.54 -6.56
C LEU A 15 -17.83 -17.65 -7.81
N TRP A 16 -16.64 -17.37 -8.38
CA TRP A 16 -16.49 -16.57 -9.60
C TRP A 16 -16.43 -17.42 -10.88
N ALA A 17 -16.34 -18.75 -10.76
CA ALA A 17 -16.19 -19.66 -11.90
C ALA A 17 -17.53 -20.08 -12.56
N SER A 18 -18.68 -19.66 -12.04
CA SER A 18 -20.02 -20.06 -12.50
C SER A 18 -20.88 -18.91 -13.07
N LEU A 19 -20.30 -17.74 -13.35
CA LEU A 19 -20.96 -16.78 -14.24
C LEU A 19 -20.77 -17.24 -15.68
N SER A 20 -21.82 -17.83 -16.27
CA SER A 20 -21.89 -18.06 -17.72
C SER A 20 -21.51 -16.80 -18.48
N PRO A 21 -20.70 -16.88 -19.55
CA PRO A 21 -20.47 -15.73 -20.41
C PRO A 21 -21.83 -15.25 -20.93
N ALA A 22 -22.08 -13.94 -20.81
CA ALA A 22 -23.29 -13.35 -21.39
C ALA A 22 -23.33 -13.69 -22.89
N PRO A 23 -24.50 -14.08 -23.44
CA PRO A 23 -24.61 -14.44 -24.84
C PRO A 23 -24.08 -13.31 -25.71
N ALA A 24 -23.27 -13.66 -26.71
CA ALA A 24 -22.63 -12.69 -27.61
C ALA A 24 -23.69 -11.75 -28.17
N SER A 25 -23.67 -10.49 -27.73
CA SER A 25 -24.72 -9.54 -28.06
C SER A 25 -24.69 -9.28 -29.55
N ALA A 26 -25.78 -9.61 -30.24
CA ALA A 26 -25.92 -9.36 -31.67
C ALA A 26 -25.63 -7.90 -31.98
N SER A 27 -24.99 -7.63 -33.12
CA SER A 27 -24.74 -6.26 -33.57
C SER A 27 -26.07 -5.56 -33.80
N ILE A 28 -26.27 -4.40 -33.15
CA ILE A 28 -27.46 -3.57 -33.36
C ILE A 28 -27.61 -3.24 -34.85
N SER A 29 -28.83 -3.40 -35.37
CA SER A 29 -29.13 -3.15 -36.78
C SER A 29 -28.82 -1.68 -37.16
N PRO A 30 -28.20 -1.42 -38.34
CA PRO A 30 -27.91 -0.07 -38.81
C PRO A 30 -29.17 0.79 -39.04
N ARG A 31 -30.37 0.21 -38.98
CA ARG A 31 -31.66 0.92 -38.96
C ARG A 31 -31.89 1.75 -37.67
N PHE A 32 -31.05 1.58 -36.66
CA PHE A 32 -31.05 2.32 -35.39
C PHE A 32 -29.70 3.04 -35.18
N PRO A 33 -29.42 4.13 -35.90
CA PRO A 33 -28.10 4.76 -35.89
C PRO A 33 -27.69 5.30 -34.51
N GLN A 34 -28.59 5.86 -33.71
CA GLN A 34 -28.27 6.33 -32.36
C GLN A 34 -28.04 5.16 -31.39
N CYS A 35 -28.81 4.07 -31.51
CA CYS A 35 -28.59 2.87 -30.69
C CYS A 35 -27.27 2.18 -31.05
N ALA A 36 -26.95 2.05 -32.34
CA ALA A 36 -25.69 1.47 -32.80
C ALA A 36 -24.48 2.31 -32.34
N ALA A 37 -24.59 3.64 -32.38
CA ALA A 37 -23.57 4.54 -31.84
C ALA A 37 -23.37 4.33 -30.33
N ILE A 38 -24.45 4.17 -29.54
CA ILE A 38 -24.34 3.87 -28.11
C ILE A 38 -23.71 2.51 -27.84
N ASP A 39 -24.04 1.45 -28.58
CA ASP A 39 -23.36 0.16 -28.39
C ASP A 39 -21.86 0.28 -28.69
N ALA A 40 -21.45 1.08 -29.68
CA ALA A 40 -20.05 1.38 -29.93
C ALA A 40 -19.40 2.18 -28.78
N ASP A 41 -20.05 3.23 -28.28
CA ASP A 41 -19.55 4.06 -27.18
C ASP A 41 -19.49 3.26 -25.86
N LEU A 42 -20.45 2.36 -25.61
CA LEU A 42 -20.46 1.42 -24.48
C LEU A 42 -19.37 0.35 -24.60
N ARG A 43 -19.07 -0.16 -25.81
CA ARG A 43 -17.90 -1.04 -26.05
C ARG A 43 -16.58 -0.29 -25.78
N ARG A 44 -16.44 0.96 -26.24
CA ARG A 44 -15.28 1.82 -25.94
C ARG A 44 -15.13 2.00 -24.43
N LEU A 45 -16.20 2.39 -23.74
CA LEU A 45 -16.21 2.56 -22.29
C LEU A 45 -15.85 1.25 -21.55
N GLN A 46 -16.37 0.10 -22.00
CA GLN A 46 -16.02 -1.22 -21.44
C GLN A 46 -14.52 -1.55 -21.59
N SER A 47 -13.91 -1.19 -22.72
CA SER A 47 -12.47 -1.33 -22.95
C SER A 47 -11.67 -0.42 -22.00
N GLN A 48 -12.02 0.86 -21.92
CA GLN A 48 -11.36 1.85 -21.06
C GLN A 48 -11.48 1.53 -19.56
N ILE A 49 -12.62 0.99 -19.12
CA ILE A 49 -12.79 0.46 -17.75
C ILE A 49 -11.81 -0.68 -17.45
N SER A 50 -11.49 -1.50 -18.45
CA SER A 50 -10.61 -2.67 -18.31
C SER A 50 -9.13 -2.28 -18.34
N GLU A 51 -8.77 -1.28 -19.15
CA GLU A 51 -7.48 -0.61 -19.06
C GLU A 51 -7.30 0.09 -17.70
N PHE A 52 -8.29 0.88 -17.26
CA PHE A 52 -8.21 1.61 -16.01
C PHE A 52 -8.19 0.70 -14.77
N ASP A 53 -8.93 -0.41 -14.76
CA ASP A 53 -8.82 -1.46 -13.71
C ASP A 53 -7.39 -2.02 -13.63
N SER A 54 -6.75 -2.23 -14.78
CA SER A 54 -5.35 -2.66 -14.87
C SER A 54 -4.36 -1.59 -14.37
N GLN A 55 -4.59 -0.32 -14.70
CA GLN A 55 -3.84 0.82 -14.15
C GLN A 55 -4.02 0.94 -12.62
N LEU A 56 -5.22 0.65 -12.09
CA LEU A 56 -5.47 0.62 -10.64
C LEU A 56 -4.78 -0.56 -9.94
N VAL A 57 -4.65 -1.73 -10.59
CA VAL A 57 -3.83 -2.84 -10.07
C VAL A 57 -2.36 -2.45 -9.99
N GLN A 58 -1.81 -1.83 -11.03
CA GLN A 58 -0.43 -1.32 -11.02
C GLN A 58 -0.24 -0.27 -9.92
N LEU A 59 -1.18 0.65 -9.75
CA LEU A 59 -1.13 1.66 -8.69
C LEU A 59 -1.20 1.03 -7.29
N ASP A 60 -2.01 -0.01 -7.04
CA ASP A 60 -2.04 -0.70 -5.73
C ASP A 60 -0.72 -1.39 -5.42
N GLN A 61 -0.11 -2.05 -6.42
CA GLN A 61 1.21 -2.68 -6.29
C GLN A 61 2.30 -1.65 -6.00
N SER A 62 2.31 -0.52 -6.72
CA SER A 62 3.25 0.59 -6.47
C SER A 62 3.02 1.23 -5.10
N ALA A 63 1.78 1.46 -4.70
CA ALA A 63 1.43 1.96 -3.37
C ALA A 63 1.86 0.99 -2.25
N TRP A 64 1.73 -0.32 -2.47
CA TRP A 64 2.22 -1.33 -1.53
C TRP A 64 3.76 -1.29 -1.40
N ARG A 65 4.51 -1.31 -2.51
CA ARG A 65 5.98 -1.22 -2.51
C ARG A 65 6.46 0.05 -1.82
N PHE A 66 5.87 1.19 -2.17
CA PHE A 66 6.14 2.48 -1.55
C PHE A 66 5.80 2.47 -0.04
N GLY A 67 4.73 1.77 0.36
CA GLY A 67 4.38 1.52 1.76
C GLY A 67 5.41 0.70 2.54
N GLU A 68 6.03 -0.31 1.93
CA GLU A 68 7.15 -1.04 2.52
C GLU A 68 8.42 -0.17 2.58
N GLY A 69 8.70 0.59 1.51
CA GLY A 69 9.78 1.58 1.48
C GLY A 69 9.69 2.60 2.62
N ILE A 70 8.49 3.11 2.93
CA ILE A 70 8.25 3.97 4.08
C ILE A 70 8.67 3.31 5.40
N LYS A 71 8.35 2.02 5.61
CA LYS A 71 8.75 1.30 6.85
C LYS A 71 10.28 1.20 6.95
N VAL A 72 10.95 0.87 5.84
CA VAL A 72 12.42 0.80 5.77
C VAL A 72 13.03 2.18 6.03
N GLY A 73 12.48 3.25 5.45
CA GLY A 73 12.88 4.63 5.69
C GLY A 73 12.80 5.02 7.17
N ILE A 74 11.63 4.83 7.81
CA ILE A 74 11.43 5.13 9.24
C ILE A 74 12.40 4.33 10.12
N LYS A 75 12.54 3.01 9.87
CA LYS A 75 13.47 2.15 10.62
C LYS A 75 14.91 2.64 10.48
N THR A 76 15.29 3.10 9.29
CA THR A 76 16.64 3.60 9.00
C THR A 76 16.88 4.97 9.63
N THR A 77 15.91 5.89 9.62
CA THR A 77 16.03 7.16 10.35
C THR A 77 16.22 6.92 11.84
N SER A 78 15.52 5.95 12.46
CA SER A 78 15.78 5.56 13.85
C SER A 78 17.20 5.02 14.04
N LEU A 79 17.67 4.11 13.15
CA LEU A 79 19.02 3.57 13.21
C LEU A 79 20.10 4.68 13.12
N ILE A 80 19.94 5.65 12.22
CA ILE A 80 20.82 6.83 12.09
C ILE A 80 20.80 7.66 13.39
N ARG A 81 19.61 7.86 13.99
CA ARG A 81 19.42 8.62 15.23
C ARG A 81 20.09 7.95 16.43
N ASP A 82 20.03 6.63 16.53
CA ASP A 82 20.65 5.88 17.61
C ASP A 82 22.17 5.73 17.41
N PHE A 83 22.63 5.63 16.16
CA PHE A 83 24.07 5.69 15.83
C PHE A 83 24.68 7.06 16.19
N ASP A 84 24.02 8.17 15.85
CA ASP A 84 24.43 9.54 16.24
C ASP A 84 24.56 9.70 17.76
N ARG A 85 23.56 9.19 18.51
CA ARG A 85 23.57 9.21 19.98
C ARG A 85 24.72 8.39 20.58
N ARG A 86 25.02 7.23 20.00
CA ARG A 86 26.14 6.38 20.43
C ARG A 86 27.50 7.03 20.11
N LEU A 87 27.68 7.59 18.91
CA LEU A 87 28.87 8.37 18.55
C LEU A 87 29.10 9.51 19.54
N LYS A 88 28.06 10.29 19.87
CA LYS A 88 28.17 11.35 20.88
C LYS A 88 28.64 10.81 22.24
N LYS A 89 27.98 9.76 22.76
CA LYS A 89 28.35 9.13 24.04
C LYS A 89 29.78 8.59 24.04
N LEU A 90 30.27 8.06 22.92
CA LEU A 90 31.64 7.57 22.77
C LEU A 90 32.66 8.72 22.78
N ALA A 91 32.38 9.84 22.09
CA ALA A 91 33.21 11.04 22.16
C ALA A 91 33.25 11.64 23.57
N ASP A 92 32.10 11.72 24.25
CA ASP A 92 31.99 12.20 25.63
C ASP A 92 32.86 11.33 26.56
N ARG A 93 32.71 9.99 26.49
CA ARG A 93 33.52 9.00 27.24
C ARG A 93 35.02 9.07 26.95
N LEU A 94 35.44 9.48 25.76
CA LEU A 94 36.86 9.58 25.40
C LEU A 94 37.56 10.81 26.01
N THR A 95 36.80 11.81 26.45
CA THR A 95 37.32 13.06 27.03
C THR A 95 38.25 12.85 28.24
N PRO A 96 37.90 12.09 29.29
CA PRO A 96 38.77 11.87 30.45
C PRO A 96 40.07 11.10 30.17
N TYR A 97 40.23 10.46 29.01
CA TYR A 97 41.51 9.82 28.64
C TYR A 97 42.43 10.76 27.85
N GLN A 98 41.99 12.00 27.54
CA GLN A 98 42.83 12.99 26.85
C GLN A 98 43.86 13.67 27.76
N SER A 99 43.73 13.51 29.09
CA SER A 99 44.72 13.92 30.10
C SER A 99 45.77 12.84 30.37
N VAL A 100 45.37 11.57 30.37
CA VAL A 100 46.19 10.41 30.79
C VAL A 100 47.37 10.17 29.83
N PRO A 101 48.64 10.22 30.29
CA PRO A 101 49.81 9.85 29.48
C PRO A 101 49.73 8.43 28.89
N HIS A 102 50.45 8.19 27.79
CA HIS A 102 50.38 6.99 26.92
C HIS A 102 49.02 6.81 26.19
N VAL A 103 47.88 7.01 26.85
CA VAL A 103 46.54 6.83 26.25
C VAL A 103 46.06 8.07 25.48
N ARG A 104 46.46 9.26 25.93
CA ARG A 104 46.10 10.59 25.37
C ARG A 104 46.13 10.67 23.85
N THR A 105 47.19 10.20 23.20
CA THR A 105 47.34 10.32 21.74
C THR A 105 46.30 9.48 21.01
N ALA A 106 46.18 8.20 21.37
CA ALA A 106 45.20 7.31 20.77
C ALA A 106 43.75 7.78 21.03
N ALA A 107 43.44 8.16 22.27
CA ALA A 107 42.12 8.71 22.65
C ALA A 107 41.77 9.99 21.87
N ARG A 108 42.74 10.90 21.63
CA ARG A 108 42.56 12.09 20.79
C ARG A 108 42.27 11.74 19.32
N HIS A 109 43.00 10.79 18.74
CA HIS A 109 42.74 10.35 17.36
C HIS A 109 41.36 9.72 17.22
N LEU A 110 40.98 8.80 18.12
CA LEU A 110 39.66 8.16 18.09
C LEU A 110 38.54 9.18 18.30
N LYS A 111 38.66 10.10 19.28
CA LYS A 111 37.66 11.16 19.51
C LYS A 111 37.50 12.06 18.27
N LYS A 112 38.60 12.49 17.64
CA LYS A 112 38.54 13.30 16.40
C LYS A 112 37.88 12.54 15.24
N ASN A 113 38.10 11.22 15.13
CA ASN A 113 37.43 10.38 14.13
C ASN A 113 35.91 10.29 14.44
N VAL A 114 35.54 9.99 15.68
CA VAL A 114 34.14 9.91 16.15
C VAL A 114 33.39 11.25 15.97
N GLU A 115 33.99 12.38 16.33
CA GLU A 115 33.41 13.72 16.15
C GLU A 115 33.21 14.07 14.67
N ARG A 116 34.15 13.70 13.79
CA ARG A 116 34.00 13.85 12.34
C ARG A 116 32.81 13.03 11.81
N LEU A 117 32.70 11.77 12.24
CA LEU A 117 31.58 10.90 11.88
C LEU A 117 30.25 11.43 12.41
N GLN A 118 30.20 11.88 13.66
CA GLN A 118 29.03 12.48 14.27
C GLN A 118 28.59 13.73 13.49
N SER A 119 29.52 14.59 13.07
CA SER A 119 29.21 15.76 12.25
C SER A 119 28.60 15.38 10.88
N GLN A 120 29.12 14.34 10.23
CA GLN A 120 28.56 13.81 8.98
C GLN A 120 27.16 13.22 9.19
N ILE A 121 27.00 12.36 10.21
CA ILE A 121 25.75 11.69 10.56
C ILE A 121 24.68 12.70 11.00
N ALA A 122 24.99 13.67 11.87
CA ALA A 122 24.05 14.66 12.36
C ALA A 122 23.45 15.53 11.24
N LYS A 123 24.22 15.82 10.18
CA LYS A 123 23.71 16.51 8.97
C LYS A 123 22.64 15.67 8.26
N VAL A 124 22.92 14.39 8.02
CA VAL A 124 21.96 13.47 7.39
C VAL A 124 20.77 13.21 8.30
N ARG A 125 20.99 13.00 9.60
CA ARG A 125 19.96 12.80 10.63
C ARG A 125 18.96 13.95 10.63
N LYS A 126 19.41 15.22 10.63
CA LYS A 126 18.52 16.39 10.57
C LYS A 126 17.62 16.40 9.32
N LYS A 127 18.13 15.97 8.16
CA LYS A 127 17.30 15.84 6.95
C LYS A 127 16.35 14.65 7.02
N ALA A 128 16.83 13.49 7.47
CA ALA A 128 16.05 12.26 7.60
C ALA A 128 14.94 12.40 8.66
N ASP A 129 15.20 13.09 9.77
CA ASP A 129 14.21 13.44 10.81
C ASP A 129 13.09 14.32 10.22
N LYS A 130 13.43 15.36 9.43
CA LYS A 130 12.45 16.20 8.71
C LYS A 130 11.64 15.40 7.69
N PHE A 131 12.31 14.60 6.85
CA PHE A 131 11.63 13.76 5.87
C PHE A 131 10.74 12.68 6.52
N GLU A 132 11.13 12.16 7.69
CA GLU A 132 10.31 11.24 8.48
C GLU A 132 9.00 11.91 8.94
N ALA A 133 9.10 13.15 9.43
CA ALA A 133 7.98 13.93 9.93
C ALA A 133 7.07 14.47 8.81
N ASP A 134 7.66 15.13 7.81
CA ASP A 134 6.94 15.90 6.78
C ASP A 134 6.42 15.00 5.64
N VAL A 135 7.11 13.88 5.36
CA VAL A 135 6.79 13.00 4.22
C VAL A 135 6.41 11.60 4.68
N LEU A 136 7.29 10.84 5.31
CA LEU A 136 7.08 9.39 5.54
C LEU A 136 5.85 9.10 6.43
N LYS A 137 5.69 9.85 7.54
CA LYS A 137 4.54 9.65 8.45
C LYS A 137 3.20 10.01 7.79
N PRO A 138 2.99 11.20 7.18
CA PRO A 138 1.77 11.49 6.43
C PRO A 138 1.54 10.53 5.26
N ALA A 139 2.59 10.20 4.50
CA ALA A 139 2.51 9.30 3.36
C ALA A 139 2.05 7.89 3.77
N ARG A 140 2.44 7.38 4.94
CA ARG A 140 1.98 6.08 5.46
C ARG A 140 0.45 5.98 5.53
N GLN A 141 -0.20 7.03 6.02
CA GLN A 141 -1.67 7.05 6.12
C GLN A 141 -2.33 7.28 4.75
N ARG A 142 -1.77 8.18 3.93
CA ARG A 142 -2.23 8.42 2.55
C ARG A 142 -2.17 7.14 1.70
N VAL A 143 -1.10 6.35 1.81
CA VAL A 143 -0.98 5.05 1.14
C VAL A 143 -2.08 4.08 1.59
N LYS A 144 -2.36 3.99 2.90
CA LYS A 144 -3.44 3.15 3.42
C LYS A 144 -4.80 3.57 2.85
N ASN A 145 -5.10 4.88 2.87
CA ASN A 145 -6.32 5.45 2.32
C ASN A 145 -6.42 5.19 0.81
N LEU A 146 -5.37 5.50 0.04
CA LEU A 146 -5.30 5.27 -1.39
C LEU A 146 -5.59 3.81 -1.76
N ARG A 147 -4.97 2.84 -1.09
CA ARG A 147 -5.23 1.41 -1.32
C ARG A 147 -6.68 1.00 -1.02
N GLN A 148 -7.26 1.55 0.04
CA GLN A 148 -8.69 1.37 0.35
C GLN A 148 -9.59 1.99 -0.74
N THR A 149 -9.26 3.20 -1.22
CA THR A 149 -9.99 3.87 -2.31
C THR A 149 -9.85 3.11 -3.63
N ILE A 150 -8.67 2.57 -3.94
CA ILE A 150 -8.45 1.71 -5.12
C ILE A 150 -9.31 0.45 -5.02
N SER A 151 -9.30 -0.26 -3.90
CA SER A 151 -10.13 -1.45 -3.69
C SER A 151 -11.63 -1.14 -3.90
N GLY A 152 -12.14 -0.08 -3.26
CA GLY A 152 -13.50 0.39 -3.47
C GLY A 152 -13.80 0.81 -4.93
N GLY A 153 -12.85 1.49 -5.57
CA GLY A 153 -12.93 1.88 -6.98
C GLY A 153 -13.01 0.68 -7.93
N ARG A 154 -12.18 -0.36 -7.71
CA ARG A 154 -12.20 -1.59 -8.52
C ARG A 154 -13.50 -2.37 -8.38
N ILE A 155 -14.07 -2.43 -7.17
CA ILE A 155 -15.44 -2.99 -6.97
C ILE A 155 -16.46 -2.21 -7.80
N LYS A 156 -16.39 -0.87 -7.79
CA LYS A 156 -17.30 -0.03 -8.59
C LYS A 156 -17.05 -0.15 -10.10
N LEU A 157 -15.81 -0.32 -10.56
CA LEU A 157 -15.52 -0.62 -11.97
C LEU A 157 -16.10 -1.97 -12.41
N ALA A 158 -16.04 -3.00 -11.55
CA ALA A 158 -16.66 -4.29 -11.82
C ALA A 158 -18.20 -4.19 -11.88
N THR A 159 -18.83 -3.39 -11.01
CA THR A 159 -20.27 -3.05 -11.13
C THR A 159 -20.55 -2.33 -12.45
N LEU A 160 -19.82 -1.26 -12.77
CA LEU A 160 -20.02 -0.49 -13.99
C LEU A 160 -19.84 -1.35 -15.26
N ARG A 161 -18.87 -2.26 -15.29
CA ARG A 161 -18.66 -3.24 -16.37
C ARG A 161 -19.86 -4.18 -16.53
N ARG A 162 -20.47 -4.63 -15.42
CA ARG A 162 -21.70 -5.44 -15.44
C ARG A 162 -22.88 -4.63 -15.96
N ASP A 163 -23.07 -3.42 -15.45
CA ASP A 163 -24.20 -2.55 -15.81
C ASP A 163 -24.15 -2.15 -17.29
N ILE A 164 -22.95 -1.96 -17.87
CA ILE A 164 -22.76 -1.81 -19.32
C ILE A 164 -23.28 -3.04 -20.07
N GLY A 165 -22.93 -4.26 -19.63
CA GLY A 165 -23.44 -5.49 -20.24
C GLY A 165 -24.96 -5.59 -20.20
N VAL A 166 -25.58 -5.26 -19.06
CA VAL A 166 -27.05 -5.24 -18.90
C VAL A 166 -27.69 -4.18 -19.79
N TYR A 167 -27.08 -2.98 -19.90
CA TYR A 167 -27.59 -1.93 -20.77
C TYR A 167 -27.52 -2.33 -22.24
N ARG A 168 -26.37 -2.83 -22.71
CA ARG A 168 -26.17 -3.30 -24.09
C ARG A 168 -27.17 -4.40 -24.46
N HIS A 169 -27.42 -5.36 -23.56
CA HIS A 169 -28.43 -6.39 -23.77
C HIS A 169 -29.86 -5.82 -23.82
N SER A 170 -30.20 -4.91 -22.90
CA SER A 170 -31.50 -4.22 -22.89
C SER A 170 -31.72 -3.38 -24.16
N LEU A 171 -30.65 -2.80 -24.71
CA LEU A 171 -30.68 -2.03 -25.94
C LEU A 171 -30.91 -2.92 -27.17
N SER A 172 -30.26 -4.09 -27.24
CA SER A 172 -30.53 -5.11 -28.29
C SER A 172 -32.02 -5.48 -28.32
N GLN A 173 -32.56 -5.91 -27.17
CA GLN A 173 -33.98 -6.27 -27.03
C GLN A 173 -34.91 -5.11 -27.40
N ALA A 174 -34.58 -3.88 -27.01
CA ALA A 174 -35.37 -2.71 -27.38
C ALA A 174 -35.35 -2.46 -28.90
N THR A 175 -34.21 -2.65 -29.58
CA THR A 175 -34.12 -2.50 -31.04
C THR A 175 -34.85 -3.62 -31.80
N GLU A 176 -34.86 -4.84 -31.27
CA GLU A 176 -35.64 -5.97 -31.82
C GLU A 176 -37.16 -5.68 -31.76
N ILE A 177 -37.65 -5.21 -30.61
CA ILE A 177 -39.07 -4.84 -30.43
C ILE A 177 -39.44 -3.57 -31.22
N ALA A 178 -38.55 -2.58 -31.27
CA ALA A 178 -38.80 -1.36 -32.03
C ALA A 178 -38.76 -1.59 -33.56
N ALA A 179 -38.14 -2.68 -34.04
CA ALA A 179 -38.09 -2.99 -35.47
C ALA A 179 -39.48 -3.30 -36.06
N THR A 180 -40.40 -3.80 -35.24
CA THR A 180 -41.81 -4.09 -35.60
C THR A 180 -42.77 -2.92 -35.33
N HIS A 181 -42.35 -1.86 -34.62
CA HIS A 181 -43.25 -0.78 -34.20
C HIS A 181 -42.64 0.63 -34.44
N ARG A 182 -43.17 1.35 -35.44
CA ARG A 182 -42.67 2.68 -35.88
C ARG A 182 -42.65 3.75 -34.79
N GLN A 183 -43.60 3.74 -33.86
CA GLN A 183 -43.63 4.68 -32.73
C GLN A 183 -42.50 4.40 -31.73
N LEU A 184 -42.24 3.12 -31.41
CA LEU A 184 -41.13 2.73 -30.53
C LEU A 184 -39.77 3.02 -31.16
N HIS A 185 -39.63 2.94 -32.49
CA HIS A 185 -38.41 3.32 -33.21
C HIS A 185 -38.00 4.77 -32.93
N GLN A 186 -38.92 5.73 -33.08
CA GLN A 186 -38.65 7.15 -32.83
C GLN A 186 -38.35 7.43 -31.36
N THR A 187 -39.13 6.85 -30.43
CA THR A 187 -38.91 7.01 -28.99
C THR A 187 -37.57 6.45 -28.54
N LEU A 188 -37.16 5.30 -29.08
CA LEU A 188 -35.90 4.64 -28.77
C LEU A 188 -34.70 5.44 -29.29
N GLU A 189 -34.72 5.88 -30.56
CA GLU A 189 -33.65 6.70 -31.14
C GLU A 189 -33.51 8.07 -30.44
N PHE A 190 -34.63 8.70 -30.06
CA PHE A 190 -34.59 9.92 -29.25
C PHE A 190 -33.96 9.66 -27.87
N THR A 191 -34.43 8.64 -27.15
CA THR A 191 -33.90 8.26 -25.84
C THR A 191 -32.40 7.93 -25.90
N ALA A 192 -31.98 7.20 -26.94
CA ALA A 192 -30.59 6.93 -27.25
C ALA A 192 -29.79 8.24 -27.39
N SER A 193 -30.23 9.16 -28.25
CA SER A 193 -29.50 10.43 -28.48
C SER A 193 -29.25 11.24 -27.19
N GLN A 194 -30.18 11.19 -26.22
CA GLN A 194 -30.02 11.84 -24.91
C GLN A 194 -29.01 11.12 -24.00
N HIS A 195 -29.00 9.79 -24.02
CA HIS A 195 -28.12 8.99 -23.17
C HIS A 195 -26.63 9.13 -23.55
N ARG A 196 -26.34 9.34 -24.84
CA ARG A 196 -24.98 9.39 -25.40
C ARG A 196 -24.05 10.39 -24.69
N ARG A 197 -24.50 11.63 -24.48
CA ARG A 197 -23.73 12.68 -23.78
C ARG A 197 -23.25 12.27 -22.38
N SER A 198 -24.02 11.44 -21.67
CA SER A 198 -23.63 10.96 -20.34
C SER A 198 -22.63 9.81 -20.39
N ILE A 199 -22.60 9.05 -21.49
CA ILE A 199 -21.59 8.01 -21.73
C ILE A 199 -20.25 8.70 -22.00
N ASP A 200 -20.25 9.72 -22.86
CA ASP A 200 -19.06 10.56 -23.14
C ASP A 200 -18.49 11.19 -21.87
N GLN A 201 -19.34 11.80 -21.03
CA GLN A 201 -18.92 12.34 -19.73
C GLN A 201 -18.34 11.28 -18.77
N THR A 202 -18.76 10.03 -18.90
CA THR A 202 -18.25 8.89 -18.10
C THR A 202 -16.89 8.43 -18.63
N VAL A 203 -16.74 8.34 -19.96
CA VAL A 203 -15.47 8.11 -20.67
C VAL A 203 -14.44 9.14 -20.24
N ASP A 204 -14.74 10.43 -20.38
CA ASP A 204 -13.91 11.56 -19.97
C ASP A 204 -13.47 11.47 -18.49
N ALA A 205 -14.41 11.11 -17.61
CA ALA A 205 -14.13 10.98 -16.19
C ALA A 205 -13.14 9.84 -15.89
N ILE A 206 -13.25 8.72 -16.61
CA ILE A 206 -12.36 7.56 -16.46
C ILE A 206 -10.98 7.85 -17.06
N GLU A 207 -10.90 8.45 -18.25
CA GLU A 207 -9.64 8.85 -18.88
C GLU A 207 -8.84 9.82 -17.97
N ARG A 208 -9.51 10.82 -17.37
CA ARG A 208 -8.91 11.74 -16.41
C ARG A 208 -8.42 11.02 -15.14
N LEU A 209 -9.20 10.08 -14.59
CA LEU A 209 -8.78 9.29 -13.43
C LEU A 209 -7.59 8.37 -13.75
N GLY A 210 -7.54 7.78 -14.94
CA GLY A 210 -6.41 6.97 -15.42
C GLY A 210 -5.14 7.80 -15.64
N HIS A 211 -5.26 9.03 -16.14
CA HIS A 211 -4.13 9.96 -16.19
C HIS A 211 -3.59 10.28 -14.80
N GLN A 212 -4.45 10.64 -13.83
CA GLN A 212 -4.01 10.88 -12.44
C GLN A 212 -3.36 9.64 -11.80
N SER A 213 -3.89 8.44 -12.07
CA SER A 213 -3.32 7.16 -11.60
C SER A 213 -1.88 6.98 -12.09
N ARG A 214 -1.63 7.21 -13.38
CA ARG A 214 -0.29 7.16 -13.98
C ARG A 214 0.68 8.19 -13.37
N LEU A 215 0.22 9.42 -13.10
CA LEU A 215 1.04 10.45 -12.44
C LEU A 215 1.50 9.99 -11.04
N ILE A 216 0.61 9.42 -10.22
CA ILE A 216 0.98 8.90 -8.89
C ILE A 216 1.94 7.72 -9.03
N THR A 217 1.66 6.76 -9.91
CA THR A 217 2.53 5.59 -10.16
C THR A 217 3.95 6.04 -10.54
N SER A 218 4.09 7.00 -11.46
CA SER A 218 5.40 7.57 -11.83
C SER A 218 6.09 8.31 -10.68
N SER A 219 5.32 8.90 -9.75
CA SER A 219 5.86 9.59 -8.58
C SER A 219 6.38 8.61 -7.53
N PHE A 220 5.72 7.47 -7.34
CA PHE A 220 6.22 6.39 -6.48
C PHE A 220 7.51 5.79 -7.06
N GLN A 221 7.55 5.50 -8.37
CA GLN A 221 8.76 4.99 -9.04
C GLN A 221 9.97 5.91 -8.88
N LYS A 222 9.78 7.24 -8.94
CA LYS A 222 10.88 8.21 -8.69
C LYS A 222 11.38 8.18 -7.24
N ILE A 223 10.54 7.79 -6.27
CA ILE A 223 10.94 7.69 -4.86
C ILE A 223 11.60 6.33 -4.54
N ASP A 224 11.45 5.31 -5.38
CA ASP A 224 12.13 4.00 -5.18
C ASP A 224 13.65 4.14 -5.07
N GLY A 225 14.27 5.08 -5.82
CA GLY A 225 15.71 5.40 -5.69
C GLY A 225 16.10 5.95 -4.30
N VAL A 226 15.19 6.68 -3.65
CA VAL A 226 15.36 7.19 -2.28
C VAL A 226 15.33 6.03 -1.29
N PHE A 227 14.43 5.06 -1.49
CA PHE A 227 14.38 3.86 -0.65
C PHE A 227 15.58 2.93 -0.85
N ALA A 228 16.12 2.84 -2.07
CA ALA A 228 17.40 2.17 -2.32
C ALA A 228 18.56 2.85 -1.55
N ALA A 229 18.63 4.20 -1.58
CA ALA A 229 19.61 4.95 -0.79
C ALA A 229 19.44 4.72 0.73
N PHE A 230 18.19 4.68 1.24
CA PHE A 230 17.91 4.29 2.62
C PHE A 230 18.40 2.87 2.93
N ALA A 231 18.16 1.88 2.07
CA ALA A 231 18.62 0.50 2.28
C ALA A 231 20.16 0.40 2.32
N THR A 232 20.87 1.12 1.44
CA THR A 232 22.34 1.20 1.47
C THR A 232 22.85 1.81 2.78
N VAL A 233 22.25 2.93 3.22
CA VAL A 233 22.62 3.58 4.49
C VAL A 233 22.25 2.70 5.69
N HIS A 234 21.14 1.95 5.65
CA HIS A 234 20.76 1.01 6.70
C HIS A 234 21.87 -0.02 6.95
N GLN A 235 22.28 -0.73 5.91
CA GLN A 235 23.30 -1.77 6.01
C GLN A 235 24.66 -1.18 6.42
N SER A 236 25.04 -0.01 5.89
CA SER A 236 26.34 0.60 6.21
C SER A 236 26.40 1.23 7.61
N VAL A 237 25.30 1.81 8.11
CA VAL A 237 25.21 2.30 9.49
C VAL A 237 25.20 1.13 10.47
N GLN A 238 24.56 0.00 10.14
CA GLN A 238 24.62 -1.21 10.95
C GLN A 238 26.06 -1.74 11.07
N GLN A 239 26.76 -1.95 9.94
CA GLN A 239 28.16 -2.39 9.93
C GLN A 239 29.10 -1.43 10.68
N SER A 240 28.88 -0.12 10.58
CA SER A 240 29.66 0.88 11.34
C SER A 240 29.28 0.87 12.82
N GLY A 241 28.03 0.57 13.16
CA GLY A 241 27.53 0.39 14.52
C GLY A 241 28.11 -0.83 15.25
N ASP A 242 28.39 -1.90 14.50
CA ASP A 242 29.07 -3.10 15.02
C ASP A 242 30.56 -2.82 15.28
N LYS A 243 31.24 -2.14 14.36
CA LYS A 243 32.64 -1.69 14.56
C LYS A 243 32.76 -0.69 15.72
N MET A 244 31.83 0.24 15.82
CA MET A 244 31.75 1.16 16.96
C MET A 244 31.47 0.44 18.28
N LYS A 245 30.74 -0.68 18.28
CA LYS A 245 30.57 -1.51 19.48
C LYS A 245 31.91 -2.08 19.96
N ALA A 246 32.75 -2.57 19.05
CA ALA A 246 34.11 -3.00 19.40
C ALA A 246 34.96 -1.85 19.97
N SER A 247 34.80 -0.62 19.46
CA SER A 247 35.42 0.58 20.03
C SER A 247 34.87 0.94 21.43
N GLU A 248 33.56 0.85 21.64
CA GLU A 248 32.90 1.08 22.94
C GLU A 248 33.38 0.05 23.99
N GLU A 249 33.44 -1.24 23.63
CA GLU A 249 33.96 -2.32 24.48
C GLU A 249 35.45 -2.12 24.81
N LEU A 250 36.25 -1.68 23.84
CA LEU A 250 37.68 -1.44 24.04
C LEU A 250 37.94 -0.21 24.93
N VAL A 251 37.13 0.85 24.81
CA VAL A 251 37.18 1.99 25.75
C VAL A 251 36.78 1.55 27.16
N GLY A 252 35.77 0.67 27.30
CA GLY A 252 35.42 0.06 28.59
C GLY A 252 36.60 -0.69 29.22
N ARG A 253 37.30 -1.55 28.47
CA ARG A 253 38.50 -2.27 28.96
C ARG A 253 39.64 -1.33 29.35
N ILE A 254 39.77 -0.18 28.69
CA ILE A 254 40.75 0.85 29.07
C ILE A 254 40.34 1.51 30.38
N ASP A 255 39.05 1.77 30.61
CA ASP A 255 38.54 2.27 31.89
C ASP A 255 38.83 1.26 33.02
N ASP A 256 38.52 -0.02 32.80
CA ASP A 256 38.79 -1.12 33.73
C ASP A 256 40.30 -1.21 34.08
N VAL A 257 41.18 -1.06 33.09
CA VAL A 257 42.64 -1.10 33.29
C VAL A 257 43.16 0.15 33.99
N ILE A 258 42.68 1.35 33.61
CA ILE A 258 43.12 2.64 34.18
C ILE A 258 42.67 2.77 35.65
N THR A 259 41.48 2.27 35.99
CA THR A 259 40.94 2.27 37.35
C THR A 259 41.49 1.15 38.24
N LYS A 260 42.11 0.11 37.65
CA LYS A 260 42.62 -1.05 38.39
C LYS A 260 43.68 -0.65 39.44
N PRO A 261 43.52 -1.04 40.72
CA PRO A 261 44.51 -0.79 41.74
C PRO A 261 45.67 -1.80 41.63
N ILE A 262 46.90 -1.29 41.43
CA ILE A 262 48.14 -2.05 41.51
C ILE A 262 48.69 -1.95 42.93
N ARG A 263 48.82 -3.10 43.61
CA ARG A 263 49.41 -3.20 44.95
C ARG A 263 50.88 -3.58 44.84
N ILE A 264 51.78 -2.74 45.37
CA ILE A 264 53.21 -3.07 45.48
C ILE A 264 53.71 -2.87 46.92
N LYS A 265 54.50 -3.83 47.38
CA LYS A 265 55.27 -3.75 48.62
C LYS A 265 56.50 -2.86 48.40
N ASN A 266 56.60 -1.77 49.14
CA ASN A 266 57.77 -0.89 49.07
C ASN A 266 59.02 -1.64 49.60
N PRO A 267 60.13 -1.71 48.84
CA PRO A 267 61.31 -2.46 49.25
C PRO A 267 62.00 -1.89 50.50
N ILE A 268 61.90 -0.57 50.72
CA ILE A 268 62.50 0.13 51.86
C ILE A 268 61.60 0.04 53.10
N THR A 269 60.32 0.45 52.97
CA THR A 269 59.42 0.55 54.13
C THR A 269 58.63 -0.72 54.43
N ARG A 270 58.73 -1.76 53.58
CA ARG A 270 58.00 -3.04 53.63
C ARG A 270 56.46 -2.95 53.62
N LYS A 271 55.87 -1.74 53.66
CA LYS A 271 54.42 -1.50 53.57
C LYS A 271 53.93 -1.65 52.12
N THR A 272 52.76 -2.25 51.97
CA THR A 272 52.06 -2.32 50.67
C THR A 272 51.31 -1.01 50.44
N LYS A 273 51.58 -0.34 49.32
CA LYS A 273 50.74 0.77 48.82
C LYS A 273 49.98 0.30 47.58
N SER A 274 48.73 0.75 47.44
CA SER A 274 47.94 0.62 46.22
C SER A 274 47.96 1.94 45.47
N PHE A 275 48.22 1.88 44.17
CA PHE A 275 48.08 3.02 43.25
C PHE A 275 47.20 2.59 42.07
N SER A 276 46.29 3.44 41.61
CA SER A 276 45.59 3.19 40.34
C SER A 276 46.54 3.40 39.15
N VAL A 277 46.29 2.72 38.03
CA VAL A 277 47.04 2.97 36.78
C VAL A 277 46.90 4.44 36.35
N ARG A 278 45.76 5.09 36.61
CA ARG A 278 45.59 6.55 36.48
C ARG A 278 46.60 7.33 37.31
N GLU A 279 46.68 7.08 38.62
CA GLU A 279 47.60 7.82 39.52
C GLU A 279 49.06 7.68 39.09
N ILE A 280 49.47 6.47 38.68
CA ILE A 280 50.83 6.18 38.20
C ILE A 280 51.16 7.01 36.95
N LEU A 281 50.20 7.14 36.04
CA LEU A 281 50.37 7.88 34.79
C LEU A 281 50.24 9.39 34.97
N GLU A 282 49.31 9.88 35.81
CA GLU A 282 49.04 11.31 36.00
C GLU A 282 50.00 11.97 36.99
N LYS A 283 50.49 11.25 38.01
CA LYS A 283 51.37 11.78 39.07
C LYS A 283 52.59 10.88 39.36
N PRO A 284 53.47 10.63 38.37
CA PRO A 284 54.65 9.78 38.57
C PRO A 284 55.65 10.33 39.61
N GLN A 285 55.58 11.63 39.93
CA GLN A 285 56.47 12.28 40.91
C GLN A 285 56.13 11.92 42.36
N ASP A 286 54.86 11.59 42.66
CA ASP A 286 54.39 11.19 43.99
C ASP A 286 54.78 9.72 44.34
N ILE A 287 55.38 9.01 43.38
CA ILE A 287 55.75 7.60 43.47
C ILE A 287 57.27 7.48 43.53
N ALA A 288 57.78 6.92 44.64
CA ALA A 288 59.22 6.73 44.86
C ALA A 288 59.89 6.02 43.67
N GLY A 289 60.91 6.66 43.08
CA GLY A 289 61.48 6.29 41.76
C GLY A 289 61.97 4.84 41.63
N ILE A 290 62.34 4.18 42.73
CA ILE A 290 62.72 2.76 42.79
C ILE A 290 61.55 1.85 42.37
N ILE A 291 60.30 2.26 42.65
CA ILE A 291 59.08 1.48 42.36
C ILE A 291 58.48 1.88 40.99
N LEU A 292 58.79 3.07 40.49
CA LEU A 292 58.23 3.63 39.25
C LEU A 292 58.60 2.79 38.00
N LYS A 293 59.85 2.36 37.85
CA LYS A 293 60.28 1.57 36.67
C LYS A 293 59.53 0.21 36.55
N PRO A 294 59.40 -0.61 37.61
CA PRO A 294 58.55 -1.79 37.59
C PRO A 294 57.08 -1.49 37.29
N LEU A 295 56.53 -0.40 37.87
CA LEU A 295 55.15 0.01 37.63
C LEU A 295 54.89 0.36 36.16
N ASN A 296 55.73 1.20 35.55
CA ASN A 296 55.60 1.56 34.14
C ASN A 296 55.60 0.30 33.25
N LYS A 297 56.54 -0.63 33.47
CA LYS A 297 56.60 -1.90 32.72
C LYS A 297 55.35 -2.79 32.87
N ILE A 298 54.61 -2.67 33.98
CA ILE A 298 53.32 -3.35 34.17
C ILE A 298 52.21 -2.59 33.44
N VAL A 299 52.21 -1.26 33.51
CA VAL A 299 51.25 -0.38 32.82
C VAL A 299 51.37 -0.52 31.30
N ASP A 300 52.58 -0.50 30.75
CA ASP A 300 52.86 -0.66 29.32
C ASP A 300 52.32 -2.01 28.82
N LYS A 301 52.64 -3.11 29.53
CA LYS A 301 52.13 -4.47 29.23
C LYS A 301 50.60 -4.58 29.24
N LEU A 302 49.90 -3.77 30.04
CA LEU A 302 48.45 -3.75 30.12
C LEU A 302 47.82 -2.85 29.05
N LEU A 303 48.49 -1.76 28.65
CA LEU A 303 47.96 -0.76 27.72
C LEU A 303 48.34 -1.02 26.26
N ASP A 304 49.56 -1.42 25.93
CA ASP A 304 50.01 -1.68 24.55
C ASP A 304 49.07 -2.58 23.71
N PRO A 305 48.58 -3.74 24.21
CA PRO A 305 47.64 -4.59 23.44
C PRO A 305 46.25 -3.95 23.27
N LEU A 306 45.92 -2.90 24.02
CA LEU A 306 44.70 -2.10 23.87
C LEU A 306 44.94 -0.89 22.96
N LEU A 307 46.07 -0.18 23.09
CA LEU A 307 46.44 1.00 22.31
C LEU A 307 46.71 0.68 20.84
N SER A 308 47.34 -0.47 20.57
CA SER A 308 47.49 -1.01 19.21
C SER A 308 46.14 -1.22 18.52
N LYS A 309 45.12 -1.67 19.27
CA LYS A 309 43.74 -1.86 18.79
C LYS A 309 42.89 -0.58 18.83
N LEU A 310 43.21 0.42 19.66
CA LEU A 310 42.50 1.71 19.69
C LEU A 310 42.74 2.55 18.41
N LYS A 311 43.75 2.20 17.60
CA LYS A 311 43.96 2.73 16.24
C LYS A 311 42.88 2.31 15.23
N LEU A 312 41.89 1.50 15.62
CA LEU A 312 40.73 1.15 14.78
C LEU A 312 39.95 2.40 14.38
N GLU A 313 40.07 2.81 13.11
CA GLU A 313 39.17 3.79 12.52
C GLU A 313 37.78 3.20 12.34
N ILE A 314 36.76 3.87 12.90
CA ILE A 314 35.37 3.58 12.55
C ILE A 314 35.18 4.11 11.11
N PRO A 315 34.74 3.27 10.15
CA PRO A 315 34.54 3.71 8.78
C PRO A 315 33.32 4.64 8.71
N SER A 316 33.38 5.64 7.84
CA SER A 316 32.19 6.46 7.56
C SER A 316 31.14 5.65 6.80
N PRO A 317 29.87 5.66 7.24
CA PRO A 317 28.82 4.93 6.52
C PRO A 317 28.68 5.39 5.07
N LYS A 318 28.64 4.42 4.16
CA LYS A 318 28.46 4.64 2.73
C LYS A 318 27.05 5.15 2.44
N GLY A 319 26.90 5.92 1.36
CA GLY A 319 25.60 6.42 0.88
C GLY A 319 25.04 7.64 1.64
N LEU A 320 25.70 8.15 2.69
CA LEU A 320 25.23 9.32 3.45
C LEU A 320 25.07 10.59 2.59
N THR A 321 26.00 10.83 1.67
CA THR A 321 25.94 11.95 0.73
C THR A 321 24.79 11.81 -0.26
N GLU A 322 24.64 10.62 -0.85
CA GLU A 322 23.57 10.34 -1.81
C GLU A 322 22.19 10.37 -1.13
N LEU A 323 22.02 9.79 0.06
CA LEU A 323 20.79 9.92 0.84
C LEU A 323 20.49 11.41 1.13
N SER A 324 21.48 12.20 1.52
CA SER A 324 21.30 13.64 1.75
C SER A 324 20.79 14.40 0.51
N ARG A 325 21.21 13.99 -0.69
CA ARG A 325 20.76 14.54 -1.98
C ARG A 325 19.34 14.07 -2.31
N GLN A 326 19.12 12.76 -2.23
CA GLN A 326 17.85 12.09 -2.51
C GLN A 326 16.71 12.58 -1.60
N LEU A 327 16.97 12.90 -0.33
CA LEU A 327 15.94 13.42 0.59
C LEU A 327 15.38 14.79 0.16
N ASP A 328 16.21 15.67 -0.40
CA ASP A 328 15.76 16.97 -0.89
C ASP A 328 14.88 16.81 -2.15
N GLU A 329 15.28 15.89 -3.03
CA GLU A 329 14.55 15.54 -4.26
C GLU A 329 13.21 14.86 -3.94
N ALA A 330 13.21 13.88 -3.04
CA ALA A 330 12.03 13.16 -2.55
C ALA A 330 10.99 14.11 -1.94
N THR A 331 11.44 15.12 -1.20
CA THR A 331 10.56 16.12 -0.59
C THR A 331 9.83 16.96 -1.66
N ARG A 332 10.48 17.24 -2.80
CA ARG A 332 9.84 17.91 -3.95
C ARG A 332 8.82 16.99 -4.62
N ILE A 333 9.22 15.75 -4.95
CA ILE A 333 8.34 14.77 -5.61
C ILE A 333 7.08 14.52 -4.77
N SER A 334 7.22 14.36 -3.45
CA SER A 334 6.08 14.15 -2.55
C SER A 334 5.07 15.30 -2.54
N ARG A 335 5.52 16.55 -2.75
CA ARG A 335 4.62 17.71 -2.83
C ARG A 335 3.86 17.72 -4.16
N THR A 336 4.55 17.42 -5.27
CA THR A 336 3.91 17.30 -6.59
C THR A 336 2.88 16.16 -6.64
N ALA A 337 3.17 15.03 -5.99
CA ALA A 337 2.27 13.87 -5.93
C ALA A 337 1.03 14.08 -5.04
N GLU A 338 1.02 15.09 -4.15
CA GLU A 338 -0.05 15.28 -3.17
C GLU A 338 -1.40 15.66 -3.79
N GLN A 339 -1.41 16.51 -4.81
CA GLN A 339 -2.67 16.91 -5.47
C GLN A 339 -3.31 15.76 -6.27
N PRO A 340 -2.60 15.03 -7.16
CA PRO A 340 -3.13 13.82 -7.81
C PRO A 340 -3.68 12.80 -6.82
N LEU A 341 -2.98 12.59 -5.69
CA LEU A 341 -3.40 11.63 -4.67
C LEU A 341 -4.71 12.06 -3.98
N LYS A 342 -4.82 13.33 -3.53
CA LYS A 342 -6.08 13.87 -2.99
C LYS A 342 -7.23 13.82 -3.99
N MET A 343 -6.94 14.04 -5.28
CA MET A 343 -7.94 13.96 -6.35
C MET A 343 -8.47 12.53 -6.52
N ILE A 344 -7.61 11.50 -6.52
CA ILE A 344 -8.07 10.11 -6.58
C ILE A 344 -8.84 9.73 -5.31
N GLU A 345 -8.28 10.01 -4.12
CA GLU A 345 -8.92 9.70 -2.84
C GLU A 345 -10.34 10.28 -2.73
N SER A 346 -10.53 11.53 -3.12
CA SER A 346 -11.80 12.24 -2.97
C SER A 346 -12.81 12.00 -4.11
N SER A 347 -12.34 11.68 -5.33
CA SER A 347 -13.21 11.66 -6.52
C SER A 347 -13.42 10.29 -7.17
N LEU A 348 -12.52 9.30 -7.00
CA LEU A 348 -12.62 8.00 -7.67
C LEU A 348 -13.96 7.30 -7.36
N ILE A 349 -14.24 7.06 -6.08
CA ILE A 349 -15.47 6.38 -5.65
C ILE A 349 -16.71 7.21 -6.02
N LYS A 350 -16.66 8.54 -5.86
CA LYS A 350 -17.81 9.43 -6.15
C LYS A 350 -18.17 9.44 -7.64
N ARG A 351 -17.17 9.57 -8.53
CA ARG A 351 -17.36 9.58 -9.99
C ARG A 351 -17.89 8.24 -10.49
N LEU A 352 -17.29 7.12 -10.06
CA LEU A 352 -17.76 5.79 -10.43
C LEU A 352 -19.17 5.51 -9.89
N GLN A 353 -19.49 5.93 -8.67
CA GLN A 353 -20.84 5.81 -8.11
C GLN A 353 -21.88 6.65 -8.87
N SER A 354 -21.49 7.82 -9.38
CA SER A 354 -22.34 8.64 -10.24
C SER A 354 -22.58 7.97 -11.59
N ALA A 355 -21.52 7.46 -12.23
CA ALA A 355 -21.60 6.73 -13.50
C ALA A 355 -22.54 5.51 -13.40
N ILE A 356 -22.39 4.70 -12.36
CA ILE A 356 -23.28 3.55 -12.06
C ILE A 356 -24.74 4.00 -11.95
N LYS A 357 -25.03 5.06 -11.17
CA LYS A 357 -26.40 5.58 -11.00
C LYS A 357 -27.01 6.00 -12.33
N THR A 358 -26.27 6.76 -13.15
CA THR A 358 -26.78 7.21 -14.44
C THR A 358 -27.00 6.05 -15.40
N LEU A 359 -26.05 5.10 -15.47
CA LEU A 359 -26.17 3.94 -16.36
C LEU A 359 -27.32 3.00 -15.96
N THR A 360 -27.54 2.81 -14.65
CA THR A 360 -28.70 2.08 -14.12
C THR A 360 -30.01 2.76 -14.52
N PHE A 361 -30.09 4.10 -14.38
CA PHE A 361 -31.27 4.86 -14.80
C PHE A 361 -31.52 4.75 -16.31
N GLN A 362 -30.49 4.90 -17.13
CA GLN A 362 -30.57 4.74 -18.60
C GLN A 362 -31.08 3.35 -18.99
N THR A 363 -30.53 2.31 -18.35
CA THR A 363 -30.97 0.91 -18.51
C THR A 363 -32.45 0.76 -18.18
N GLN A 364 -32.92 1.33 -17.06
CA GLN A 364 -34.32 1.27 -16.66
C GLN A 364 -35.25 1.98 -17.64
N GLN A 365 -34.87 3.12 -18.22
CA GLN A 365 -35.68 3.78 -19.25
C GLN A 365 -35.77 2.93 -20.53
N THR A 366 -34.67 2.33 -20.98
CA THR A 366 -34.67 1.41 -22.13
C THR A 366 -35.52 0.15 -21.86
N GLN A 367 -35.47 -0.39 -20.64
CA GLN A 367 -36.32 -1.52 -20.25
C GLN A 367 -37.82 -1.20 -20.17
N LYS A 368 -38.21 0.08 -19.95
CA LYS A 368 -39.63 0.46 -20.07
C LYS A 368 -40.14 0.30 -21.51
N ILE A 369 -39.32 0.65 -22.50
CA ILE A 369 -39.65 0.47 -23.93
C ILE A 369 -39.81 -1.03 -24.25
N VAL A 370 -38.93 -1.89 -23.72
CA VAL A 370 -39.05 -3.36 -23.83
C VAL A 370 -40.37 -3.89 -23.21
N ARG A 371 -40.78 -3.32 -22.07
CA ARG A 371 -42.03 -3.69 -21.37
C ARG A 371 -43.30 -3.14 -22.03
N GLN A 372 -43.20 -2.14 -22.90
CA GLN A 372 -44.32 -1.58 -23.68
C GLN A 372 -44.69 -2.42 -24.91
N ARG A 373 -44.30 -3.71 -24.95
CA ARG A 373 -44.72 -4.66 -25.98
C ARG A 373 -46.26 -4.64 -26.07
N PRO A 374 -46.86 -4.21 -27.20
CA PRO A 374 -48.30 -4.24 -27.34
C PRO A 374 -48.79 -5.69 -27.24
N PRO A 375 -49.98 -5.94 -26.66
CA PRO A 375 -50.53 -7.29 -26.60
C PRO A 375 -50.63 -7.84 -28.01
N THR A 376 -49.99 -8.99 -28.26
CA THR A 376 -50.14 -9.72 -29.52
C THR A 376 -51.65 -9.95 -29.73
N PRO A 377 -52.27 -9.52 -30.84
CA PRO A 377 -53.65 -9.86 -31.09
C PRO A 377 -53.79 -11.38 -31.05
N ALA A 378 -54.80 -11.87 -30.32
CA ALA A 378 -55.06 -13.30 -30.24
C ALA A 378 -55.22 -13.86 -31.67
N PRO A 379 -54.70 -15.06 -31.97
CA PRO A 379 -54.83 -15.64 -33.30
C PRO A 379 -56.32 -15.71 -33.65
N ILE A 380 -56.69 -15.01 -34.73
CA ILE A 380 -58.07 -14.95 -35.22
C ILE A 380 -58.52 -16.38 -35.46
N GLY A 381 -59.65 -16.75 -34.86
CA GLY A 381 -60.09 -18.13 -34.75
C GLY A 381 -60.16 -18.83 -36.10
N GLN A 382 -59.62 -20.06 -36.15
CA GLN A 382 -59.93 -20.99 -37.24
C GLN A 382 -61.46 -21.18 -37.28
N PRO A 383 -62.10 -21.17 -38.47
CA PRO A 383 -63.54 -21.36 -38.56
C PRO A 383 -63.91 -22.76 -38.03
N VAL A 384 -64.86 -22.79 -37.10
CA VAL A 384 -65.36 -24.04 -36.51
C VAL A 384 -66.00 -24.89 -37.59
N SER A 385 -65.45 -26.08 -37.83
CA SER A 385 -66.01 -27.06 -38.76
C SER A 385 -67.43 -27.45 -38.35
N ARG A 386 -68.34 -27.40 -39.32
CA ARG A 386 -69.75 -27.79 -39.20
C ARG A 386 -69.87 -29.25 -38.77
N PRO A 387 -70.60 -29.60 -37.69
CA PRO A 387 -70.76 -30.99 -37.28
C PRO A 387 -71.69 -31.75 -38.24
N GLU A 388 -71.28 -32.98 -38.59
CA GLU A 388 -72.12 -33.94 -39.31
C GLU A 388 -73.26 -34.48 -38.44
N LYS A 389 -74.29 -35.00 -39.12
CA LYS A 389 -75.61 -35.25 -38.55
C LYS A 389 -75.92 -36.75 -38.56
N THR A 390 -75.74 -37.43 -37.43
CA THR A 390 -76.15 -38.84 -37.30
C THR A 390 -76.78 -39.15 -35.94
N VAL A 391 -78.12 -39.16 -35.97
CA VAL A 391 -79.05 -40.16 -35.39
C VAL A 391 -78.88 -40.62 -33.93
N GLN A 392 -79.96 -40.40 -33.17
CA GLN A 392 -80.27 -40.86 -31.82
C GLN A 392 -81.12 -42.16 -31.88
N PRO A 393 -81.05 -43.04 -30.87
CA PRO A 393 -82.25 -43.25 -30.03
C PRO A 393 -81.96 -43.38 -28.52
N ASP A 394 -83.00 -43.18 -27.70
CA ASP A 394 -82.98 -43.03 -26.24
C ASP A 394 -83.16 -44.39 -25.45
N PRO A 395 -83.60 -44.42 -24.17
CA PRO A 395 -82.76 -44.61 -22.97
C PRO A 395 -83.20 -45.90 -22.18
N PRO A 396 -82.90 -46.18 -20.86
CA PRO A 396 -83.01 -45.37 -19.62
C PRO A 396 -81.71 -45.48 -18.74
N SER A 397 -81.51 -45.01 -17.49
CA SER A 397 -82.38 -44.82 -16.31
C SER A 397 -81.72 -43.90 -15.25
N THR A 398 -82.52 -43.27 -14.38
CA THR A 398 -82.11 -42.60 -13.11
C THR A 398 -82.48 -43.48 -11.88
N PRO A 399 -82.26 -43.08 -10.59
CA PRO A 399 -81.43 -42.03 -9.96
C PRO A 399 -80.32 -42.73 -9.08
N PRO A 400 -79.97 -42.42 -7.79
CA PRO A 400 -80.15 -41.23 -6.92
C PRO A 400 -78.93 -40.78 -6.05
N LYS A 401 -79.07 -39.55 -5.49
CA LYS A 401 -78.65 -39.04 -4.15
C LYS A 401 -77.39 -39.59 -3.43
N GLN A 402 -76.53 -38.67 -2.99
CA GLN A 402 -76.58 -38.12 -1.61
C GLN A 402 -75.75 -36.82 -1.45
N THR A 403 -76.06 -36.04 -0.40
CA THR A 403 -75.53 -34.69 -0.11
C THR A 403 -74.99 -34.63 1.35
N PRO A 404 -74.59 -33.49 1.97
CA PRO A 404 -73.23 -33.29 2.47
C PRO A 404 -73.07 -33.17 4.00
N ALA A 405 -71.82 -33.13 4.48
CA ALA A 405 -71.37 -32.62 5.79
C ALA A 405 -69.82 -32.60 5.83
N ALA A 406 -69.09 -31.82 6.64
CA ALA A 406 -69.36 -30.54 7.32
C ALA A 406 -68.02 -29.94 7.83
N ASP A 407 -68.03 -28.64 8.13
CA ASP A 407 -67.25 -27.93 9.16
C ASP A 407 -65.71 -28.11 9.39
N MET A 408 -65.00 -27.02 9.04
CA MET A 408 -64.30 -26.11 10.00
C MET A 408 -62.95 -26.52 10.67
N PRO A 409 -62.20 -25.62 11.37
CA PRO A 409 -60.84 -25.29 10.92
C PRO A 409 -59.72 -25.24 12.01
N ALA A 410 -58.48 -25.00 11.57
CA ALA A 410 -57.41 -24.39 12.38
C ALA A 410 -56.43 -23.66 11.41
N MET A 411 -56.18 -22.35 11.55
CA MET A 411 -55.15 -21.77 12.43
C MET A 411 -53.84 -22.58 12.51
N PHE A 412 -52.74 -22.05 11.98
CA PHE A 412 -51.68 -21.46 12.82
C PHE A 412 -50.66 -20.64 12.00
N LEU A 413 -50.13 -19.59 12.62
CA LEU A 413 -49.02 -18.77 12.12
C LEU A 413 -47.67 -19.35 12.57
N GLY A 414 -46.62 -19.10 11.77
CA GLY A 414 -45.24 -19.06 12.25
C GLY A 414 -44.22 -19.83 11.41
N PHE A 415 -43.40 -19.09 10.64
CA PHE A 415 -41.96 -18.93 10.88
C PHE A 415 -41.40 -17.75 10.08
#